data_AF-A0A522CJA9-F1
#
_entry.id   AF-A0A522CJA9-F1
#
_cell.length_a   1.000
_cell.length_b   1.000
_cell.length_c   1.000
_cell.angle_alpha   90.00
_cell.angle_beta   90.00
_cell.angle_gamma   90.00
#
_symmetry.space_group_name_H-M   'P 1'
#
loop_
_entity.id
_entity.type
_entity.pdbx_description
1 polymer ?
#
loop_
_entity_poly.entity_id
_entity_poly.type
_entity_poly.pdbx_seq_one_letter_code
_entity_poly.pdbx_strand_id
1 'polypeptide(L)'
;MARHEPIGRRGRGRWRIAMWGTGALLLLLPLVAMTFTPEVAWDEADFAIFGAMLVAACGAFELAVRLTDRPAYRALAGLALAGGFTLFWAQLAVGVF
;
A
#
# COMPACT_ATOMS: atom_id res chain seq x y z
N MET A 1 13.09 24.03 36.61
CA MET A 1 12.44 22.75 36.26
C MET A 1 11.86 22.88 34.85
N ALA A 2 12.58 22.43 33.82
CA ALA A 2 12.11 22.48 32.44
C ALA A 2 11.19 21.29 32.16
N ARG A 3 9.97 21.55 31.67
CA ARG A 3 9.07 20.50 31.18
C ARG A 3 9.62 19.99 29.86
N HIS A 4 9.96 18.70 29.79
CA HIS A 4 10.15 18.02 28.51
C HIS A 4 8.77 17.81 27.88
N GLU A 5 8.39 18.66 26.91
CA GLU A 5 7.24 18.39 26.05
C GLU A 5 7.58 17.21 25.12
N PRO A 6 6.78 16.13 25.11
CA PRO A 6 7.00 15.03 24.17
C PRO A 6 6.54 15.45 22.77
N ILE A 7 7.44 16.03 22.00
CA ILE A 7 7.24 16.23 20.56
C ILE A 7 7.18 14.84 19.89
N GLY A 8 6.04 14.48 19.30
CA GLY A 8 6.05 13.59 18.13
C GLY A 8 5.40 12.19 18.21
N ARG A 9 4.43 11.92 19.10
CA ARG A 9 3.63 10.67 18.98
C ARG A 9 2.44 10.77 17.99
N ARG A 10 1.94 11.97 17.69
CA ARG A 10 0.71 12.17 16.89
C ARG A 10 0.89 11.92 15.38
N GLY A 11 2.08 12.15 14.81
CA GLY A 11 2.31 12.02 13.37
C GLY A 11 2.31 10.57 12.85
N ARG A 12 2.78 9.62 13.67
CA ARG A 12 2.92 8.21 13.27
C ARG A 12 1.58 7.50 13.07
N GLY A 13 0.57 7.83 13.88
CA GLY A 13 -0.78 7.27 13.75
C GLY A 13 -1.50 7.76 12.49
N ARG A 14 -1.42 9.07 12.23
CA ARG A 14 -2.02 9.70 11.04
C ARG A 14 -1.44 9.16 9.73
N TRP A 15 -0.13 8.95 9.68
CA TRP A 15 0.54 8.36 8.52
C TRP A 15 0.04 6.94 8.21
N ARG A 16 -0.10 6.10 9.23
CA ARG A 16 -0.62 4.73 9.06
C ARG A 16 -2.04 4.75 8.52
N ILE A 17 -2.90 5.62 9.06
CA ILE A 17 -4.28 5.77 8.59
C ILE A 17 -4.29 6.20 7.11
N ALA A 18 -3.45 7.16 6.72
CA ALA A 18 -3.36 7.58 5.33
C ALA A 18 -2.91 6.43 4.42
N MET A 19 -1.86 5.69 4.79
CA MET A 19 -1.35 4.57 4.00
C MET A 19 -2.37 3.44 3.84
N TRP A 20 -2.97 2.97 4.94
CA TRP A 20 -3.99 1.92 4.90
C TRP A 20 -5.28 2.41 4.23
N GLY A 21 -5.64 3.68 4.39
CA GLY A 21 -6.76 4.31 3.70
C GLY A 21 -6.55 4.33 2.19
N THR A 22 -5.35 4.70 1.72
CA THR A 22 -5.00 4.62 0.30
C THR A 22 -5.07 3.19 -0.23
N GLY A 23 -4.56 2.21 0.53
CA GLY A 23 -4.67 0.80 0.16
C GLY A 23 -6.13 0.34 0.02
N ALA A 24 -6.99 0.70 0.96
CA ALA A 24 -8.41 0.39 0.89
C ALA A 24 -9.10 1.07 -0.32
N LEU A 25 -8.79 2.34 -0.59
CA LEU A 25 -9.33 3.06 -1.74
C LEU A 25 -8.88 2.43 -3.07
N LEU A 26 -7.62 1.96 -3.17
CA LEU A 26 -7.13 1.24 -4.34
C LEU A 26 -7.89 -0.08 -4.55
N LEU A 27 -8.22 -0.82 -3.49
CA LEU A 27 -9.02 -2.05 -3.58
C LEU A 27 -10.47 -1.79 -3.99
N LEU A 28 -11.01 -0.60 -3.71
CA LEU A 28 -12.37 -0.20 -4.12
C LEU A 28 -12.42 0.27 -5.57
N LEU A 29 -11.29 0.62 -6.17
CA LEU A 29 -11.21 1.15 -7.53
C LEU A 29 -11.82 0.20 -8.59
N PRO A 30 -11.51 -1.11 -8.59
CA PRO A 30 -12.13 -2.08 -9.50
C PRO A 30 -13.62 -2.21 -9.24
N LEU A 31 -14.07 -2.23 -7.98
CA LEU A 31 -15.48 -2.34 -7.63
C LEU A 31 -16.29 -1.18 -8.22
N VAL A 32 -15.75 0.03 -8.16
CA VAL A 32 -16.35 1.21 -8.79
C VAL A 32 -16.28 1.09 -10.31
N ALA A 33 -15.15 0.67 -10.89
CA ALA A 33 -14.98 0.53 -12.33
C ALA A 33 -15.95 -0.49 -12.96
N MET A 34 -16.21 -1.62 -12.30
CA MET A 34 -17.19 -2.63 -12.71
C MET A 34 -18.61 -2.07 -12.87
N THR A 35 -18.93 -0.94 -12.22
CA THR A 35 -20.23 -0.27 -12.40
C THR A 35 -20.32 0.55 -13.69
N PHE A 36 -19.18 0.91 -14.28
CA PHE A 36 -19.10 1.72 -15.49
C PHE A 36 -18.79 0.90 -16.76
N THR A 37 -18.06 -0.21 -16.62
CA THR A 37 -17.59 -1.03 -17.76
C THR A 37 -17.73 -2.52 -17.48
N PRO A 38 -18.22 -3.32 -18.46
CA PRO A 38 -18.08 -4.77 -18.43
C PRO A 38 -16.64 -5.25 -18.69
N GLU A 39 -15.75 -4.39 -19.22
CA GLU A 39 -14.35 -4.71 -19.51
C GLU A 39 -13.52 -4.97 -18.24
N VAL A 40 -13.93 -4.40 -17.11
CA VAL A 40 -13.37 -4.74 -15.80
C VAL A 40 -14.28 -5.82 -15.22
N ALA A 41 -13.84 -7.08 -15.26
CA ALA A 41 -14.61 -8.23 -14.82
C ALA A 41 -13.87 -9.00 -13.73
N TRP A 42 -13.65 -8.38 -12.57
CA TRP A 42 -12.97 -9.01 -11.44
C TRP A 42 -13.90 -9.98 -10.70
N ASP A 43 -13.40 -11.16 -10.39
CA ASP A 43 -14.08 -12.11 -9.52
C ASP A 43 -13.65 -11.95 -8.04
N GLU A 44 -14.22 -12.78 -7.16
CA GLU A 44 -13.89 -12.77 -5.73
C GLU A 44 -12.42 -13.09 -5.45
N ALA A 45 -11.79 -13.93 -6.29
CA ALA A 45 -10.39 -14.30 -6.17
C ALA A 45 -9.47 -13.14 -6.56
N ASP A 46 -9.82 -12.37 -7.59
CA ASP A 46 -9.08 -11.16 -7.99
C ASP A 46 -9.03 -10.14 -6.85
N PHE A 47 -10.17 -9.90 -6.18
CA PHE A 47 -10.21 -9.04 -5.00
C PHE A 47 -9.37 -9.59 -3.84
N ALA A 48 -9.42 -10.91 -3.60
CA ALA A 48 -8.63 -11.54 -2.55
C ALA A 48 -7.13 -11.44 -2.82
N ILE A 49 -6.69 -11.73 -4.05
CA ILE A 49 -5.28 -11.67 -4.47
C ILE A 49 -4.78 -10.23 -4.41
N PHE A 50 -5.52 -9.28 -5.01
CA PHE A 50 -5.13 -7.87 -5.01
C PHE A 50 -5.11 -7.29 -3.58
N GLY A 51 -6.10 -7.64 -2.76
CA GLY A 51 -6.14 -7.28 -1.35
C GLY A 51 -4.94 -7.83 -0.57
N ALA A 52 -4.59 -9.10 -0.76
CA ALA A 52 -3.42 -9.71 -0.14
C ALA A 52 -2.12 -9.03 -0.56
N MET A 53 -1.98 -8.68 -1.83
CA MET A 53 -0.83 -7.93 -2.34
C MET A 53 -0.70 -6.54 -1.70
N LEU A 54 -1.81 -5.81 -1.55
CA LEU A 54 -1.83 -4.49 -0.90
C LEU A 54 -1.44 -4.59 0.58
N VAL A 55 -1.97 -5.59 1.29
CA VAL A 55 -1.62 -5.86 2.70
C VAL A 55 -0.14 -6.19 2.83
N ALA A 56 0.39 -7.05 1.96
CA ALA A 56 1.81 -7.40 1.94
C ALA A 56 2.70 -6.18 1.68
N ALA A 57 2.36 -5.35 0.68
CA ALA A 57 3.12 -4.14 0.36
C ALA A 57 3.07 -3.09 1.49
N CYS A 58 1.89 -2.81 2.04
CA CYS A 58 1.70 -1.88 3.15
C CYS A 58 2.41 -2.37 4.42
N GLY A 59 2.31 -3.67 4.72
CA GLY A 59 2.98 -4.30 5.85
C GLY A 59 4.51 -4.26 5.72
N ALA A 60 5.04 -4.60 4.54
CA ALA A 60 6.47 -4.53 4.26
C ALA A 60 7.01 -3.10 4.36
N PHE A 61 6.25 -2.11 3.89
CA PHE A 61 6.64 -0.70 4.02
C PHE A 61 6.60 -0.24 5.48
N GLU A 62 5.58 -0.62 6.27
CA GLU A 62 5.57 -0.36 7.71
C GLU A 62 6.80 -0.97 8.42
N LEU A 63 7.18 -2.19 8.04
CA LEU A 63 8.35 -2.86 8.60
C LEU A 63 9.65 -2.11 8.22
N ALA A 64 9.81 -1.71 6.96
CA ALA A 64 10.95 -0.92 6.51
C ALA A 64 11.06 0.42 7.26
N VAL A 65 9.93 1.09 7.48
CA VAL A 65 9.87 2.33 8.28
C VAL A 65 10.24 2.08 9.73
N ARG A 66 9.88 0.93 10.32
CA ARG A 66 10.23 0.56 11.70
C ARG A 66 11.71 0.18 11.85
N LEU A 67 12.30 -0.45 10.84
CA LEU A 67 13.68 -0.93 10.87
C LEU A 67 14.70 0.14 10.52
N THR A 68 14.29 1.25 9.90
CA THR A 68 15.22 2.27 9.42
C THR A 68 14.76 3.69 9.77
N ASP A 69 15.66 4.45 10.40
CA ASP A 69 15.44 5.87 10.73
C ASP A 69 15.86 6.84 9.61
N ARG A 70 16.64 6.36 8.62
CA ARG A 70 17.11 7.19 7.50
C ARG A 70 16.01 7.39 6.44
N PRO A 71 15.61 8.64 6.13
CA PRO A 71 14.53 8.90 5.18
C PRO A 71 14.86 8.43 3.76
N ALA A 72 16.13 8.51 3.34
CA ALA A 72 16.57 8.03 2.03
C ALA A 72 16.32 6.52 1.84
N TYR A 73 16.60 5.71 2.86
CA TYR A 73 16.35 4.26 2.81
C TYR A 73 14.86 3.93 2.79
N ARG A 74 14.03 4.71 3.52
CA ARG A 74 12.57 4.57 3.46
C ARG A 74 12.03 4.88 2.07
N ALA A 75 12.54 5.92 1.42
CA ALA A 75 12.15 6.27 0.05
C ALA A 75 12.55 5.16 -0.94
N LEU A 76 13.77 4.63 -0.83
CA LEU A 76 14.23 3.50 -1.66
C LEU A 76 13.40 2.24 -1.44
N ALA A 77 13.08 1.91 -0.18
CA ALA A 77 12.22 0.77 0.13
C ALA A 77 10.80 0.97 -0.44
N GLY A 78 10.24 2.18 -0.33
CA GLY A 78 8.96 2.51 -0.94
C GLY A 78 8.97 2.37 -2.46
N LEU A 79 10.03 2.85 -3.12
CA LEU A 79 10.19 2.73 -4.57
C LEU A 79 10.33 1.26 -5.00
N ALA A 80 11.13 0.47 -4.29
CA ALA A 80 11.30 -0.95 -4.57
C ALA A 80 9.99 -1.73 -4.37
N LEU A 81 9.24 -1.45 -3.30
CA LEU A 81 7.94 -2.08 -3.04
C LEU A 81 6.90 -1.66 -4.07
N ALA A 82 6.84 -0.39 -4.44
CA ALA A 82 5.92 0.10 -5.48
C ALA A 82 6.25 -0.54 -6.86
N GLY A 83 7.54 -0.60 -7.21
CA GLY A 83 7.99 -1.26 -8.43
C GLY A 83 7.66 -2.75 -8.44
N GLY A 84 8.02 -3.47 -7.38
CA GLY A 84 7.73 -4.91 -7.25
C GLY A 84 6.24 -5.21 -7.26
N PHE A 85 5.43 -4.40 -6.55
CA PHE A 85 3.97 -4.51 -6.56
C PHE A 85 3.40 -4.32 -7.97
N THR A 86 3.81 -3.24 -8.65
CA THR A 86 3.30 -2.91 -9.99
C THR A 86 3.70 -3.98 -11.00
N LEU A 87 4.94 -4.46 -10.93
CA LEU A 87 5.43 -5.54 -11.78
C LEU A 87 4.63 -6.83 -11.55
N PHE A 88 4.50 -7.26 -10.29
CA PHE A 88 3.77 -8.48 -9.96
C PHE A 88 2.28 -8.37 -10.36
N TRP A 89 1.67 -7.22 -10.14
CA TRP A 89 0.29 -6.97 -10.56
C TRP A 89 0.14 -6.98 -12.08
N ALA A 90 1.03 -6.33 -12.81
CA ALA A 90 1.00 -6.34 -14.28
C ALA A 90 1.15 -7.75 -14.85
N GLN A 91 1.97 -8.60 -14.22
CA GLN A 91 2.10 -10.01 -14.62
C GLN A 91 0.77 -10.76 -14.46
N LEU A 92 0.07 -10.56 -13.34
CA LEU A 92 -1.24 -11.19 -13.08
C LEU A 92 -2.35 -10.63 -13.98
N ALA A 93 -2.36 -9.31 -14.22
CA ALA A 93 -3.42 -8.62 -14.95
C ALA A 93 -3.32 -8.78 -16.47
N VAL A 94 -2.10 -8.80 -17.01
CA VAL A 94 -1.87 -8.87 -18.46
C VAL A 94 -1.62 -10.32 -18.93
N GLY A 95 -1.29 -11.24 -18.02
CA GLY A 95 -0.99 -12.63 -18.38
C GLY A 95 0.19 -12.70 -19.34
N VAL A 96 1.33 -12.11 -18.98
CA VAL A 96 2.50 -11.98 -19.88
C VAL A 96 3.17 -13.33 -20.19
N PHE A 97 2.76 -14.43 -19.54
CA PHE A 97 3.22 -15.80 -19.80
C PHE A 97 2.11 -16.85 -19.70
#